data_AF-A0A2G5TGH2-F1
#
_entry.id   AF-A0A2G5TGH2-F1
#
_cell.length_a   1.000
_cell.length_b   1.000
_cell.length_c   1.000
_cell.angle_alpha   90.00
_cell.angle_beta   90.00
_cell.angle_gamma   90.00
#
_symmetry.space_group_name_H-M   'P 1'
#
loop_
_entity.id
_entity.type
_entity.pdbx_description
1 polymer ?
#
loop_
_entity_poly.entity_id
_entity_poly.type
_entity_poly.pdbx_seq_one_letter_code
_entity_poly.pdbx_strand_id
1 'polypeptide(L)'
;MSTTTLRNFRVHWKFSFTSSIVGGVFTGNCETCSTAVNPPTLDTIELLRYPSAANFSGFKLDGSSVTLDMSKTSYDASTQRVMISSKNLISLMALKKKFTLTFSNN
;
A
#
# COMPACT_ATOMS: atom_id res chain seq x y z
N MET A 1 8.25 29.77 34.40
CA MET A 1 8.20 29.91 32.92
C MET A 1 8.05 28.52 32.34
N SER A 2 6.94 28.22 31.64
CA SER A 2 6.72 26.93 31.00
C SER A 2 7.20 27.03 29.56
N THR A 3 8.25 26.29 29.20
CA THR A 3 8.73 26.16 27.82
C THR A 3 7.78 25.24 27.06
N THR A 4 6.90 25.81 26.24
CA THR A 4 6.10 25.03 25.30
C THR A 4 7.00 24.51 24.18
N THR A 5 7.47 23.26 24.30
CA THR A 5 8.13 22.56 23.21
C THR A 5 7.11 22.35 22.08
N LEU A 6 7.35 22.92 20.91
CA LEU A 6 6.59 22.61 19.69
C LEU A 6 6.71 21.10 19.41
N ARG A 7 5.66 20.34 19.74
CA ARG A 7 5.57 18.92 19.36
C ARG A 7 5.23 18.86 17.89
N ASN A 8 6.24 18.57 17.07
CA ASN A 8 6.03 18.23 15.67
C ASN A 8 5.40 16.83 15.58
N PHE A 9 4.07 16.79 15.47
CA PHE A 9 3.34 15.57 15.18
C PHE A 9 3.61 15.16 13.74
N ARG A 10 4.18 13.97 13.55
CA ARG A 10 4.49 13.43 12.23
C ARG A 10 4.07 11.97 12.12
N VAL A 11 3.85 11.55 10.89
CA VAL A 11 3.73 10.14 10.54
C VAL A 11 4.86 9.81 9.57
N HIS A 12 5.61 8.75 9.85
CA HIS A 12 6.70 8.26 9.03
C HIS A 12 6.49 6.78 8.75
N TRP A 13 6.26 6.46 7.48
CA TRP A 13 6.07 5.10 6.99
C TRP A 13 7.26 4.68 6.14
N LYS A 14 7.79 3.50 6.45
CA LYS A 14 8.79 2.83 5.63
C LYS A 14 8.10 1.75 4.82
N PHE A 15 8.20 1.86 3.50
CA PHE A 15 7.61 0.89 2.58
C PHE A 15 8.68 -0.07 2.04
N SER A 16 8.26 -1.28 1.70
CA SER A 16 9.09 -2.27 1.03
C SER A 16 8.26 -3.05 0.02
N PHE A 17 8.85 -3.36 -1.12
CA PHE A 17 8.22 -4.18 -2.15
C PHE A 17 9.18 -5.28 -2.58
N THR A 18 8.67 -6.51 -2.66
CA THR A 18 9.37 -7.65 -3.24
C THR A 18 8.47 -8.35 -4.26
N SER A 19 9.07 -8.79 -5.35
CA SER A 19 8.37 -9.48 -6.42
C SER A 19 9.12 -10.72 -6.86
N SER A 20 8.39 -11.69 -7.39
CA SER A 20 8.93 -12.88 -8.03
C SER A 20 8.00 -13.32 -9.15
N ILE A 21 8.35 -14.41 -9.84
CA ILE A 21 7.49 -15.00 -10.86
C ILE A 21 6.11 -15.41 -10.31
N VAL A 22 6.00 -15.71 -9.01
CA VAL A 22 4.73 -16.15 -8.40
C VAL A 22 3.82 -15.00 -7.95
N GLY A 23 4.34 -13.78 -7.83
CA GLY A 23 3.54 -12.64 -7.35
C GLY A 23 4.35 -11.52 -6.72
N GLY A 24 3.67 -10.72 -5.88
CA GLY A 24 4.27 -9.57 -5.21
C GLY A 24 3.80 -9.41 -3.76
N VAL A 25 4.68 -8.81 -2.96
CA VAL A 25 4.44 -8.47 -1.56
C VAL A 25 4.84 -7.02 -1.34
N PHE A 26 3.87 -6.17 -1.02
CA PHE A 26 4.07 -4.79 -0.63
C PHE A 26 3.78 -4.63 0.86
N THR A 27 4.73 -4.11 1.62
CA THR A 27 4.59 -3.87 3.06
C THR A 27 4.83 -2.43 3.40
N GLY A 28 4.20 -2.00 4.49
CA GLY A 28 4.53 -0.76 5.17
C GLY A 28 4.68 -1.01 6.65
N ASN A 29 5.67 -0.37 7.25
CA ASN A 29 5.86 -0.32 8.69
C ASN A 29 5.94 1.14 9.13
N CYS A 30 5.17 1.50 10.15
CA CYS A 30 5.22 2.84 10.68
C CYS A 30 6.36 2.97 11.69
N GLU A 31 7.30 3.85 11.41
CA GLU A 31 8.45 4.14 12.28
C GLU A 31 8.14 5.26 13.29
N THR A 32 7.24 6.17 12.94
CA THR A 32 6.71 7.18 13.85
C THR A 32 5.25 7.40 13.50
N CYS A 33 4.33 7.10 14.42
CA CYS A 33 2.88 7.16 14.17
C CYS A 33 2.20 7.98 15.25
N SER A 34 2.23 9.31 15.12
CA SER A 34 1.45 10.15 16.02
C SER A 34 -0.05 9.97 15.76
N THR A 35 -0.82 9.71 16.82
CA THR A 35 -2.29 9.67 16.76
C THR A 35 -2.93 11.04 16.55
N ALA A 36 -2.14 12.12 16.67
CA ALA A 36 -2.59 13.49 16.43
C ALA A 36 -2.61 13.86 14.93
N VAL A 37 -2.11 12.98 14.06
CA VAL A 37 -2.12 13.16 12.60
C VAL A 37 -3.06 12.14 11.98
N ASN A 38 -3.89 12.61 11.04
CA ASN A 38 -4.78 11.77 10.24
C ASN A 38 -4.22 11.65 8.81
N PRO A 39 -3.32 10.70 8.53
CA PRO A 39 -2.74 10.54 7.20
C PRO A 39 -3.79 10.05 6.19
N PRO A 40 -3.65 10.40 4.90
CA PRO A 40 -4.50 9.86 3.86
C PRO A 40 -4.29 8.35 3.70
N THR A 41 -5.28 7.69 3.12
CA THR A 41 -5.15 6.30 2.67
C THR A 41 -4.27 6.21 1.42
N LEU A 42 -3.65 5.06 1.19
CA LEU A 42 -3.10 4.73 -0.12
C LEU A 42 -4.19 4.03 -0.91
N ASP A 43 -4.71 4.71 -1.92
CA ASP A 43 -5.82 4.20 -2.74
C ASP A 43 -5.33 3.61 -4.07
N THR A 44 -4.17 4.06 -4.55
CA THR A 44 -3.60 3.65 -5.83
C THR A 44 -2.14 3.28 -5.65
N ILE A 45 -1.75 2.13 -6.23
CA ILE A 45 -0.38 1.63 -6.26
C ILE A 45 -0.05 1.30 -7.71
N GLU A 46 1.05 1.84 -8.20
CA GLU A 46 1.57 1.60 -9.55
C GLU A 46 2.88 0.83 -9.45
N LEU A 47 2.94 -0.33 -10.11
CA LEU A 47 4.15 -1.13 -10.24
C LEU A 47 4.69 -0.96 -11.66
N LEU A 48 5.91 -0.44 -11.77
CA LEU A 48 6.58 -0.20 -13.04
C LEU A 48 7.54 -1.35 -13.34
N ARG A 49 7.66 -1.71 -14.62
CA ARG A 49 8.50 -2.83 -15.11
C ARG A 49 8.17 -4.16 -14.41
N TYR A 50 6.89 -4.37 -14.09
CA TYR A 50 6.42 -5.62 -13.51
C TYR A 50 6.21 -6.65 -14.64
N PRO A 51 6.84 -7.83 -14.58
CA PRO A 51 7.06 -8.67 -15.77
C PRO A 51 5.83 -9.47 -16.24
N SER A 52 4.76 -9.53 -15.46
CA SER A 52 3.63 -10.42 -15.70
C SER A 52 2.30 -9.82 -15.26
N ALA A 53 1.20 -10.30 -15.82
CA ALA A 53 -0.13 -9.91 -15.37
C ALA A 53 -0.38 -10.41 -13.93
N ALA A 54 -0.74 -9.49 -13.05
CA ALA A 54 -1.16 -9.83 -11.69
C ALA A 54 -2.57 -10.46 -11.70
N ASN A 55 -2.80 -11.42 -10.81
CA ASN A 55 -4.13 -11.93 -10.54
C ASN A 55 -4.90 -10.93 -9.68
N PHE A 56 -5.70 -10.07 -10.30
CA PHE A 56 -6.48 -9.04 -9.61
C PHE A 56 -7.53 -9.58 -8.63
N SER A 57 -7.97 -10.84 -8.78
CA SER A 57 -8.87 -11.49 -7.81
C SER A 57 -8.13 -12.03 -6.57
N GLY A 58 -6.81 -12.14 -6.63
CA GLY A 58 -5.97 -12.75 -5.61
C GLY A 58 -5.38 -11.76 -4.60
N PHE A 59 -5.76 -10.48 -4.62
CA PHE A 59 -5.20 -9.47 -3.73
C PHE A 59 -5.71 -9.65 -2.30
N LYS A 60 -4.76 -9.63 -1.35
CA LYS A 60 -5.04 -9.73 0.09
C LYS A 60 -4.32 -8.63 0.84
N LEU A 61 -5.05 -7.88 1.67
CA LEU A 61 -4.50 -6.94 2.63
C LEU A 61 -4.59 -7.55 4.02
N ASP A 62 -3.45 -7.69 4.68
CA ASP A 62 -3.34 -8.31 6.02
C ASP A 62 -3.99 -9.71 6.09
N GLY A 63 -3.94 -10.45 4.97
CA GLY A 63 -4.53 -11.78 4.83
C GLY A 63 -6.00 -11.79 4.39
N SER A 64 -6.70 -10.66 4.44
CA SER A 64 -8.10 -10.54 4.01
C SER A 64 -8.19 -10.13 2.55
N SER A 65 -9.11 -10.75 1.80
CA SER A 65 -9.37 -10.37 0.40
C SER A 65 -9.80 -8.90 0.30
N VAL A 66 -9.31 -8.20 -0.72
CA VAL A 66 -9.70 -6.82 -1.01
C VAL A 66 -10.43 -6.74 -2.34
N THR A 67 -11.49 -5.94 -2.39
CA THR A 67 -12.20 -5.62 -3.63
C THR A 67 -11.49 -4.47 -4.33
N LEU A 68 -11.00 -4.73 -5.55
CA LEU A 68 -10.37 -3.71 -6.39
C LEU A 68 -11.40 -2.99 -7.27
N ASP A 69 -11.12 -1.72 -7.58
CA ASP A 69 -11.84 -0.97 -8.60
C ASP A 69 -11.32 -1.41 -9.97
N MET A 70 -12.07 -2.32 -10.61
CA MET A 70 -11.71 -2.91 -11.90
C MET A 70 -11.79 -1.91 -13.07
N SER A 71 -12.38 -0.73 -12.88
CA SER A 71 -12.37 0.33 -13.89
C SER A 71 -11.02 1.07 -13.96
N LYS A 72 -10.21 0.96 -12.91
CA LYS A 72 -8.90 1.64 -12.76
C LYS A 72 -7.74 0.67 -12.59
N THR A 73 -8.03 -0.56 -12.20
CA THR A 73 -7.03 -1.63 -12.04
C THR A 73 -6.74 -2.26 -13.39
N SER A 74 -5.47 -2.36 -13.78
CA SER A 74 -5.08 -2.86 -15.10
C SER A 74 -3.64 -3.36 -15.14
N TYR A 75 -3.34 -4.18 -16.14
CA TYR A 75 -1.97 -4.50 -16.54
C TYR A 75 -1.78 -4.11 -18.00
N ASP A 76 -0.73 -3.35 -18.28
CA ASP A 76 -0.28 -3.01 -19.63
C ASP A 76 1.04 -3.73 -19.92
N ALA A 77 0.98 -4.70 -20.83
CA ALA A 77 2.12 -5.51 -21.21
C ALA A 77 3.18 -4.73 -22.03
N SER A 78 2.78 -3.67 -22.73
CA SER A 78 3.70 -2.85 -23.55
C SER A 78 4.60 -1.98 -22.68
N THR A 79 4.07 -1.48 -21.57
CA THR A 79 4.79 -0.65 -20.59
C THR A 79 5.21 -1.42 -19.34
N GLN A 80 4.84 -2.70 -19.25
CA GLN A 80 5.04 -3.56 -18.07
C GLN A 80 4.55 -2.87 -16.79
N ARG A 81 3.35 -2.29 -16.86
CA ARG A 81 2.77 -1.50 -15.78
C ARG A 81 1.57 -2.21 -15.18
N VAL A 82 1.58 -2.38 -13.86
CA VAL A 82 0.40 -2.80 -13.09
C VAL A 82 -0.15 -1.60 -12.34
N MET A 83 -1.42 -1.28 -12.56
CA MET A 83 -2.17 -0.30 -11.77
C MET A 83 -3.10 -1.06 -10.84
N ILE A 84 -3.02 -0.79 -9.53
CA ILE A 84 -3.88 -1.36 -8.50
C ILE A 84 -4.63 -0.20 -7.86
N SER A 85 -5.96 -0.22 -7.88
CA SER A 85 -6.75 0.87 -7.33
C SER A 85 -7.93 0.35 -6.55
N SER A 86 -8.17 0.92 -5.36
CA SER A 86 -9.43 0.80 -4.63
C SER A 86 -9.56 1.96 -3.64
N LYS A 87 -10.78 2.39 -3.38
CA LYS A 87 -11.04 3.47 -2.41
C LYS A 87 -10.67 2.98 -1.01
N ASN A 88 -9.89 3.77 -0.27
CA ASN A 88 -9.41 3.44 1.07
C ASN A 88 -8.63 2.13 1.14
N LEU A 89 -7.90 1.73 0.08
CA LEU A 89 -7.25 0.42 -0.01
C LEU A 89 -6.34 0.16 1.19
N ILE A 90 -5.45 1.09 1.56
CA ILE A 90 -4.57 0.94 2.72
C ILE A 90 -4.72 2.14 3.66
N SER A 91 -5.13 1.87 4.90
CA SER A 91 -5.09 2.86 5.98
C SER A 91 -3.67 3.03 6.53
N LEU A 92 -3.21 4.27 6.57
CA LEU A 92 -1.92 4.66 7.16
C LEU A 92 -2.05 5.20 8.60
N MET A 93 -3.22 5.02 9.21
CA MET A 93 -3.53 5.53 10.54
C MET A 93 -2.59 4.96 11.61
N ALA A 94 -2.28 5.76 12.63
CA ALA A 94 -1.34 5.38 13.69
C ALA A 94 -1.68 4.08 14.44
N LEU A 95 -2.96 3.73 14.54
CA LEU A 95 -3.42 2.47 15.14
C LEU A 95 -3.01 1.24 14.30
N LYS A 96 -2.89 1.43 12.98
CA LYS A 96 -2.41 0.43 12.05
C LYS A 96 -0.91 0.62 11.90
N LYS A 97 -0.11 -0.06 12.72
CA LYS A 97 1.36 0.10 12.75
C LYS A 97 2.09 -0.55 11.57
N LYS A 98 1.43 -1.49 10.89
CA LYS A 98 1.96 -2.22 9.73
C LYS A 98 0.84 -2.66 8.80
N PHE A 99 1.18 -2.92 7.55
CA PHE A 99 0.31 -3.65 6.63
C PHE A 99 1.14 -4.56 5.71
N THR A 100 0.47 -5.57 5.16
CA THR A 100 0.99 -6.43 4.10
C THR A 100 -0.07 -6.61 3.01
N LEU A 101 0.22 -6.11 1.81
CA LEU A 101 -0.56 -6.39 0.59
C LEU A 101 0.16 -7.48 -0.20
N THR A 102 -0.53 -8.58 -0.49
CA THR A 102 -0.01 -9.68 -1.31
C THR A 102 -0.91 -9.96 -2.50
N PHE A 103 -0.32 -10.45 -3.58
CA PHE A 103 -1.04 -10.95 -4.75
C PHE A 103 -0.19 -12.00 -5.47
N SER A 104 -0.85 -12.87 -6.24
CA SER A 104 -0.18 -13.80 -7.13
C SER A 104 -0.17 -13.28 -8.56
N ASN A 105 0.68 -13.85 -9.41
CA ASN A 105 0.55 -13.73 -10.85
C ASN A 105 -0.42 -14.78 -11.40
N ASN A 106 -0.87 -14.57 -12.63
CA ASN A 106 -1.56 -15.59 -13.43
C ASN A 106 -0.56 -16.53 -14.11
#